data_AF-G0L9B8-F1
#
_entry.id   AF-G0L9B8-F1
#
_cell.length_a   1.000
_cell.length_b   1.000
_cell.length_c   1.000
_cell.angle_alpha   90.00
_cell.angle_beta   90.00
_cell.angle_gamma   90.00
#
_symmetry.space_group_name_H-M   'P 1'
#
loop_
_entity.id
_entity.type
_entity.pdbx_description
1 polymer ?
#
loop_
_entity_poly.entity_id
_entity_poly.type
_entity_poly.pdbx_seq_one_letter_code
_entity_poly.pdbx_strand_id
1 'polypeptide(L)'
;MIEDIKNFKINWVDGMKISKEHFQSLQNFAENSIKDAFVVRMGKYGHGFLASHLFGNNEYAINLDIHKSLKVSFNRLRAVTPNGNRIEITENTPDVKEEIVVAELADKTLEEGFVLINIDTANPIPFGNQDPAEVPPRLPYLTHGYFFSFVSASDLEKSGLTGNQLPIAKIEKEGKGLSVATDYIPPCTTLGAHESLIHFYNESESFLKMTERNAILIVQKIMSKQSDNPIADAMKLVVDKIYVYLAQQITKVKWEEHDMHPRELLQILVSFARIFKGSVDISSPENKEQLFNYFGEWTDLKGGDYEKLFTDVINLQYNHNDVNENLQVINVFMQTIDRLLTVLTQVDYIGKRRDMGIFVNENIVEEKPRKSRGTSFLAE
;
A
#
# COMPACT_ATOMS: atom_id res chain seq x y z
N MET A 1 17.72 -9.31 -0.78
CA MET A 1 18.38 -10.25 0.14
C MET A 1 19.70 -10.63 -0.48
N ILE A 2 20.81 -10.25 0.15
CA ILE A 2 22.14 -10.61 -0.35
C ILE A 2 22.46 -11.98 0.23
N GLU A 3 22.81 -12.93 -0.63
CA GLU A 3 23.26 -14.27 -0.24
C GLU A 3 24.80 -14.33 -0.23
N ASP A 4 25.34 -15.35 0.44
CA ASP A 4 26.76 -15.65 0.36
C ASP A 4 27.18 -15.99 -1.09
N ILE A 5 28.37 -15.55 -1.47
CA ILE A 5 28.91 -15.80 -2.81
C ILE A 5 29.14 -17.31 -2.98
N LYS A 6 28.37 -17.93 -3.89
CA LYS A 6 28.48 -19.35 -4.24
C LYS A 6 29.31 -19.61 -5.50
N ASN A 7 29.35 -18.65 -6.43
CA ASN A 7 30.07 -18.77 -7.70
C ASN A 7 31.20 -17.75 -7.75
N PHE A 8 32.43 -18.22 -8.00
CA PHE A 8 33.64 -17.41 -8.01
C PHE A 8 34.20 -17.24 -9.42
N LYS A 9 35.09 -16.25 -9.57
CA LYS A 9 35.86 -16.06 -10.81
C LYS A 9 36.71 -17.29 -11.12
N ILE A 10 36.84 -17.58 -12.40
CA ILE A 10 37.71 -18.65 -12.88
C ILE A 10 39.14 -18.11 -12.97
N ASN A 11 40.08 -18.87 -12.41
CA ASN A 11 41.51 -18.60 -12.54
C ASN A 11 42.02 -19.17 -13.88
N TRP A 12 41.97 -18.35 -14.93
CA TRP A 12 42.47 -18.74 -16.26
C TRP A 12 44.00 -18.73 -16.32
N VAL A 13 44.59 -19.79 -16.88
CA VAL A 13 46.04 -19.94 -17.05
C VAL A 13 46.33 -20.42 -18.47
N ASP A 14 47.40 -19.91 -19.08
CA ASP A 14 47.81 -20.31 -20.43
C ASP A 14 48.05 -21.83 -20.51
N GLY A 15 47.54 -22.45 -21.59
CA GLY A 15 47.63 -23.90 -21.80
C GLY A 15 46.61 -24.73 -21.00
N MET A 16 45.72 -24.11 -20.22
CA MET A 16 44.64 -24.79 -19.50
C MET A 16 43.64 -25.44 -20.48
N LYS A 17 43.23 -26.69 -20.19
CA LYS A 17 42.16 -27.37 -20.93
C LYS A 17 40.81 -26.77 -20.57
N ILE A 18 40.04 -26.36 -21.58
CA ILE A 18 38.73 -25.73 -21.42
C ILE A 18 37.63 -26.79 -21.52
N SER A 19 36.62 -26.66 -20.67
CA SER A 19 35.44 -27.54 -20.64
C SER A 19 34.16 -26.74 -20.42
N LYS A 20 33.00 -27.40 -20.56
CA LYS A 20 31.68 -26.82 -20.35
C LYS A 20 31.53 -26.19 -18.96
N GLU A 21 32.09 -26.82 -17.93
CA GLU A 21 32.00 -26.39 -16.54
C GLU A 21 32.63 -25.01 -16.33
N HIS A 22 33.68 -24.68 -17.09
CA HIS A 22 34.28 -23.35 -17.06
C HIS A 22 33.31 -22.30 -17.60
N PHE A 23 32.65 -22.55 -18.74
CA PHE A 23 31.68 -21.61 -19.27
C PHE A 23 30.47 -21.43 -18.35
N GLN A 24 29.97 -22.52 -17.74
CA GLN A 24 28.89 -22.46 -16.76
C GLN A 24 29.29 -21.68 -15.51
N SER A 25 30.50 -21.88 -14.98
CA SER A 25 30.99 -21.14 -13.81
C SER A 25 31.14 -19.65 -14.11
N LEU A 26 31.61 -19.30 -15.31
CA LEU A 26 31.72 -17.93 -15.77
C LEU A 26 30.34 -17.27 -15.89
N GLN A 27 29.38 -17.98 -16.49
CA GLN A 27 28.00 -17.52 -16.61
C GLN A 27 27.36 -17.30 -15.24
N ASN A 28 27.44 -18.28 -14.33
CA ASN A 28 26.89 -18.17 -12.98
C ASN A 28 27.51 -17.01 -12.19
N PHE A 29 28.83 -16.82 -12.30
CA PHE A 29 29.51 -15.67 -11.66
C PHE A 29 28.99 -14.33 -12.21
N ALA A 30 28.84 -14.22 -13.53
CA ALA A 30 28.33 -13.00 -14.16
C ALA A 30 26.87 -12.72 -13.77
N GLU A 31 26.00 -13.73 -13.81
CA GLU A 31 24.60 -13.62 -13.40
C GLU A 31 24.48 -13.19 -11.93
N ASN A 32 25.20 -13.83 -11.02
CA ASN A 32 25.17 -13.46 -9.60
C ASN A 32 25.70 -12.05 -9.36
N SER A 33 26.74 -11.63 -10.07
CA SER A 33 27.26 -10.26 -9.96
C SER A 33 26.21 -9.21 -10.34
N ILE A 34 25.37 -9.50 -11.35
CA ILE A 34 24.26 -8.63 -11.76
C ILE A 34 23.15 -8.64 -10.70
N LYS A 35 22.80 -9.82 -10.18
CA LYS A 35 21.79 -9.98 -9.10
C LYS A 35 22.21 -9.18 -7.87
N ASP A 36 23.46 -9.29 -7.45
CA ASP A 36 24.01 -8.55 -6.31
C ASP A 36 23.94 -7.04 -6.53
N ALA A 37 24.35 -6.57 -7.72
CA ALA A 37 24.26 -5.15 -8.05
C ALA A 37 22.81 -4.61 -8.01
N PHE A 38 21.85 -5.40 -8.50
CA PHE A 38 20.43 -5.07 -8.44
C PHE A 38 19.92 -5.03 -6.99
N VAL A 39 20.17 -6.09 -6.21
CA VAL A 39 19.71 -6.23 -4.83
C VAL A 39 20.28 -5.14 -3.93
N VAL A 40 21.58 -4.81 -4.08
CA VAL A 40 22.23 -3.74 -3.32
C VAL A 40 21.58 -2.39 -3.61
N ARG A 41 21.26 -2.12 -4.88
CA ARG A 41 20.67 -0.83 -5.28
C ARG A 41 19.21 -0.70 -4.85
N MET A 42 18.41 -1.74 -5.04
CA MET A 42 16.96 -1.67 -4.80
C MET A 42 16.58 -1.95 -3.34
N GLY A 43 17.43 -2.65 -2.59
CA GLY A 43 17.25 -2.92 -1.19
C GLY A 43 16.11 -3.92 -0.89
N LYS A 44 15.55 -3.83 0.32
CA LYS A 44 14.58 -4.82 0.86
C LYS A 44 13.31 -4.97 0.02
N TYR A 45 12.79 -3.88 -0.53
CA TYR A 45 11.53 -3.84 -1.28
C TYR A 45 11.74 -3.77 -2.79
N GLY A 46 12.93 -4.16 -3.25
CA GLY A 46 13.29 -4.15 -4.67
C GLY A 46 12.74 -5.29 -5.50
N HIS A 47 11.78 -6.06 -4.97
CA HIS A 47 11.32 -7.31 -5.55
C HIS A 47 9.83 -7.25 -5.87
N GLY A 48 9.34 -8.26 -6.58
CA GLY A 48 7.95 -8.32 -7.00
C GLY A 48 7.74 -8.22 -8.50
N PHE A 49 6.49 -7.96 -8.85
CA PHE A 49 6.03 -7.88 -10.23
C PHE A 49 6.64 -6.67 -10.91
N LEU A 50 6.96 -6.85 -12.19
CA LEU A 50 7.50 -5.82 -13.05
C LEU A 50 6.41 -5.32 -13.98
N ALA A 51 6.34 -3.99 -14.13
CA ALA A 51 5.54 -3.38 -15.18
C ALA A 51 6.10 -3.74 -16.56
N SER A 52 5.22 -3.77 -17.55
CA SER A 52 5.58 -3.96 -18.94
C SER A 52 4.97 -2.84 -19.77
N HIS A 53 5.81 -1.98 -20.34
CA HIS A 53 5.35 -0.85 -21.17
C HIS A 53 5.02 -1.25 -22.61
N LEU A 54 5.47 -2.43 -23.04
CA LEU A 54 5.40 -2.89 -24.45
C LEU A 54 4.48 -4.09 -24.65
N PHE A 55 4.35 -4.92 -23.63
CA PHE A 55 3.56 -6.14 -23.63
C PHE A 55 2.51 -6.01 -22.54
N GLY A 56 1.33 -6.61 -22.72
CA GLY A 56 0.24 -6.52 -21.76
C GLY A 56 0.62 -6.90 -20.33
N ASN A 57 -0.30 -6.64 -19.40
CA ASN A 57 -0.11 -6.90 -17.97
C ASN A 57 0.25 -8.36 -17.67
N ASN A 58 0.69 -8.63 -16.44
CA ASN A 58 0.84 -10.00 -15.96
C ASN A 58 -0.52 -10.72 -16.04
N GLU A 59 -0.52 -11.93 -16.59
CA GLU A 59 -1.72 -12.74 -16.85
C GLU A 59 -1.59 -14.09 -16.14
N TYR A 60 -2.41 -14.27 -15.12
CA TYR A 60 -2.42 -15.47 -14.29
C TYR A 60 -3.82 -15.76 -13.76
N ALA A 61 -4.07 -17.02 -13.44
CA ALA A 61 -5.32 -17.48 -12.85
C ALA A 61 -5.02 -18.41 -11.68
N ILE A 62 -5.62 -18.09 -10.53
CA ILE A 62 -5.49 -18.84 -9.28
C ILE A 62 -6.92 -19.17 -8.83
N ASN A 63 -7.26 -20.45 -8.84
CA ASN A 63 -8.60 -20.93 -8.55
C ASN A 63 -8.54 -21.93 -7.41
N LEU A 64 -9.36 -21.73 -6.39
CA LEU A 64 -9.56 -22.69 -5.32
C LEU A 64 -10.86 -23.46 -5.56
N ASP A 65 -10.77 -24.79 -5.63
CA ASP A 65 -11.95 -25.62 -5.85
C ASP A 65 -12.65 -26.05 -4.54
N ILE A 66 -13.81 -26.69 -4.68
CA ILE A 66 -14.64 -27.16 -3.55
C ILE A 66 -13.94 -28.22 -2.68
N HIS A 67 -12.89 -28.86 -3.18
CA HIS A 67 -12.09 -29.87 -2.49
C HIS A 67 -10.84 -29.27 -1.84
N LYS A 68 -10.73 -27.94 -1.79
CA LYS A 68 -9.56 -27.20 -1.28
C LYS A 68 -8.28 -27.49 -2.08
N SER A 69 -8.44 -27.83 -3.36
CA SER A 69 -7.36 -27.93 -4.33
C SER A 69 -7.20 -26.57 -5.01
N LEU A 70 -6.01 -25.99 -4.89
CA LEU A 70 -5.65 -24.72 -5.52
C LEU A 70 -4.97 -24.99 -6.85
N LYS A 71 -5.60 -24.55 -7.93
CA LYS A 71 -5.04 -24.60 -9.28
C LYS A 71 -4.41 -23.26 -9.62
N VAL A 72 -3.12 -23.27 -9.83
CA VAL A 72 -2.33 -22.09 -10.18
C VAL A 72 -1.86 -22.22 -11.62
N SER A 73 -2.08 -21.19 -12.42
CA SER A 73 -1.65 -21.13 -13.82
C SER A 73 -1.16 -19.74 -14.19
N PHE A 74 0.02 -19.67 -14.79
CA PHE A 74 0.59 -18.43 -15.30
C PHE A 74 0.74 -18.51 -16.82
N ASN A 75 0.13 -17.57 -17.52
CA ASN A 75 0.32 -17.39 -18.96
C ASN A 75 1.41 -16.35 -19.24
N ARG A 76 1.46 -15.30 -18.42
CA ARG A 76 2.48 -14.26 -18.50
C ARG A 76 2.82 -13.73 -17.11
N LEU A 77 4.09 -13.77 -16.73
CA LEU A 77 4.57 -13.17 -15.49
C LEU A 77 5.98 -12.66 -15.68
N ARG A 78 6.18 -11.38 -15.35
CA ARG A 78 7.49 -10.77 -15.19
C ARG A 78 7.64 -10.32 -13.76
N ALA A 79 8.61 -10.91 -13.08
CA ALA A 79 8.89 -10.57 -11.70
C ALA A 79 10.37 -10.73 -11.38
N VAL A 80 10.77 -10.20 -10.23
CA VAL A 80 12.10 -10.41 -9.65
C VAL A 80 11.95 -10.82 -8.19
N THR A 81 12.68 -11.84 -7.76
CA THR A 81 12.63 -12.34 -6.38
C THR A 81 13.52 -11.52 -5.45
N PRO A 82 13.42 -11.69 -4.11
CA PRO A 82 14.23 -10.95 -3.15
C PRO A 82 15.74 -11.04 -3.36
N ASN A 83 16.28 -12.14 -3.91
CA ASN A 83 17.71 -12.28 -4.23
C ASN A 83 18.06 -11.88 -5.69
N GLY A 84 17.13 -11.29 -6.43
CA GLY A 84 17.40 -10.75 -7.77
C GLY A 84 17.20 -11.73 -8.92
N ASN A 85 16.73 -12.96 -8.68
CA ASN A 85 16.39 -13.86 -9.77
C ASN A 85 15.18 -13.35 -10.56
N ARG A 86 15.31 -13.36 -11.89
CA ARG A 86 14.23 -12.96 -12.81
C ARG A 86 13.28 -14.14 -13.04
N ILE A 87 11.99 -13.86 -12.91
CA ILE A 87 10.89 -14.70 -13.42
C ILE A 87 10.46 -14.11 -14.75
N GLU A 88 10.51 -14.92 -15.80
CA GLU A 88 10.05 -14.54 -17.14
C GLU A 88 9.22 -15.71 -17.68
N ILE A 89 7.90 -15.60 -17.52
CA ILE A 89 6.92 -16.53 -18.07
C ILE A 89 6.21 -15.80 -19.21
N THR A 90 6.22 -16.40 -20.39
CA THR A 90 5.62 -15.90 -21.62
C THR A 90 5.04 -17.06 -22.43
N GLU A 91 4.34 -16.76 -23.52
CA GLU A 91 3.85 -17.76 -24.48
C GLU A 91 4.96 -18.60 -25.14
N ASN A 92 6.21 -18.13 -25.10
CA ASN A 92 7.37 -18.83 -25.68
C ASN A 92 8.17 -19.66 -24.66
N THR A 93 7.82 -19.57 -23.38
CA THR A 93 8.45 -20.37 -22.32
C THR A 93 7.59 -21.59 -22.00
N PRO A 94 8.15 -22.64 -21.36
CA PRO A 94 7.35 -23.76 -20.88
C PRO A 94 6.17 -23.33 -20.01
N ASP A 95 5.05 -24.04 -20.12
CA ASP A 95 3.85 -23.83 -19.31
C ASP A 95 4.17 -23.96 -17.81
N VAL A 96 3.71 -23.00 -17.01
CA VAL A 96 3.83 -23.02 -15.55
C VAL A 96 2.43 -23.19 -14.94
N LYS A 97 2.08 -24.44 -14.64
CA LYS A 97 0.79 -24.84 -14.09
C LYS A 97 1.00 -25.92 -13.04
N GLU A 98 0.38 -25.75 -11.87
CA GLU A 98 0.45 -26.72 -10.78
C GLU A 98 -0.88 -26.78 -10.03
N GLU A 99 -1.18 -27.95 -9.47
CA GLU A 99 -2.31 -28.16 -8.58
C GLU A 99 -1.78 -28.47 -7.18
N ILE A 100 -2.13 -27.64 -6.21
CA ILE A 100 -1.63 -27.68 -4.83
C ILE A 100 -2.81 -28.03 -3.92
N VAL A 101 -2.69 -29.10 -3.13
CA VAL A 101 -3.70 -29.44 -2.14
C VAL A 101 -3.45 -28.61 -0.88
N VAL A 102 -4.29 -27.59 -0.65
CA VAL A 102 -4.20 -26.72 0.55
C VAL A 102 -4.88 -27.37 1.77
N ALA A 103 -5.63 -28.45 1.55
CA ALA A 103 -6.36 -29.17 2.60
C ALA A 103 -5.47 -29.69 3.74
N GLU A 104 -4.22 -30.08 3.44
CA GLU A 104 -3.25 -30.56 4.45
C GLU A 104 -2.75 -29.43 5.37
N LEU A 105 -2.88 -28.17 4.94
CA LEU A 105 -2.40 -26.97 5.63
C LEU A 105 -3.56 -26.19 6.28
N ALA A 106 -4.80 -26.56 5.97
CA ALA A 106 -6.02 -26.06 6.59
C ALA A 106 -6.23 -26.70 7.98
N ASP A 107 -5.24 -26.56 8.86
CA ASP A 107 -5.49 -26.73 10.29
C ASP A 107 -6.60 -25.76 10.71
N LYS A 108 -7.36 -26.10 11.77
CA LYS A 108 -8.49 -25.28 12.24
C LYS A 108 -8.11 -23.84 12.62
N THR A 109 -6.81 -23.52 12.65
CA THR A 109 -6.19 -22.26 13.05
C THR A 109 -5.73 -21.38 11.88
N LEU A 110 -5.82 -21.83 10.62
CA LEU A 110 -5.44 -20.99 9.47
C LEU A 110 -6.46 -19.88 9.27
N GLU A 111 -6.08 -18.63 9.55
CA GLU A 111 -6.88 -17.43 9.28
C GLU A 111 -6.53 -16.85 7.91
N GLU A 112 -5.23 -16.75 7.60
CA GLU A 112 -4.71 -16.29 6.31
C GLU A 112 -3.34 -16.91 5.98
N GLY A 113 -3.03 -16.98 4.70
CA GLY A 113 -1.73 -17.43 4.20
C GLY A 113 -1.48 -17.04 2.75
N PHE A 114 -0.26 -17.31 2.29
CA PHE A 114 0.21 -16.90 0.98
C PHE A 114 0.61 -18.10 0.13
N VAL A 115 0.29 -18.02 -1.15
CA VAL A 115 0.82 -18.90 -2.18
C VAL A 115 2.09 -18.25 -2.72
N LEU A 116 3.19 -18.99 -2.71
CA LEU A 116 4.49 -18.54 -3.18
C LEU A 116 4.85 -19.25 -4.48
N ILE A 117 5.37 -18.50 -5.45
CA ILE A 117 6.16 -19.07 -6.54
C ILE A 117 7.62 -19.19 -6.08
N ASN A 118 8.22 -20.35 -6.31
CA ASN A 118 9.60 -20.66 -5.96
C ASN A 118 10.40 -20.90 -7.23
N ILE A 119 11.63 -20.39 -7.27
CA ILE A 119 12.56 -20.63 -8.37
C ILE A 119 13.52 -21.76 -8.02
N ASP A 120 13.52 -22.82 -8.82
CA ASP A 120 14.55 -23.86 -8.81
C ASP A 120 15.68 -23.48 -9.78
N THR A 121 16.78 -23.01 -9.19
CA THR A 121 18.01 -22.67 -9.92
C THR A 121 18.95 -23.87 -10.12
N ALA A 122 18.71 -24.99 -9.43
CA ALA A 122 19.53 -26.19 -9.54
C ALA A 122 19.11 -27.08 -10.72
N ASN A 123 17.82 -27.08 -11.05
CA ASN A 123 17.25 -27.89 -12.13
C ASN A 123 16.63 -27.00 -13.22
N PRO A 124 17.45 -26.40 -14.11
CA PRO A 124 16.94 -25.60 -15.21
C PRO A 124 16.23 -26.46 -16.26
N ILE A 125 15.21 -25.89 -16.89
CA ILE A 125 14.36 -26.55 -17.90
C ILE A 125 14.78 -26.10 -19.31
N PRO A 126 15.16 -27.03 -20.21
CA PRO A 126 15.47 -26.70 -21.59
C PRO A 126 14.21 -26.38 -22.40
N PHE A 127 14.27 -25.38 -23.28
CA PHE A 127 13.13 -24.94 -24.09
C PHE A 127 13.55 -24.28 -25.42
N GLY A 128 12.55 -23.95 -26.25
CA GLY A 128 12.72 -23.36 -27.58
C GLY A 128 12.52 -24.38 -28.71
N ASN A 129 12.47 -23.90 -29.95
CA ASN A 129 12.34 -24.79 -31.11
C ASN A 129 13.69 -25.43 -31.44
N GLN A 130 13.70 -26.74 -31.70
CA GLN A 130 14.91 -27.43 -32.16
C GLN A 130 15.30 -26.92 -33.55
N ASP A 131 16.58 -26.66 -33.76
CA ASP A 131 17.12 -26.37 -35.10
C ASP A 131 17.40 -27.71 -35.82
N PRO A 132 16.71 -28.02 -36.94
CA PRO A 132 16.96 -29.25 -37.70
C PRO A 132 18.38 -29.36 -38.26
N ALA A 133 19.12 -28.25 -38.37
CA ALA A 133 20.50 -28.23 -38.81
C ALA A 133 21.52 -28.49 -37.67
N GLU A 134 21.09 -28.42 -36.40
CA GLU A 134 21.96 -28.63 -35.25
C GLU A 134 22.19 -30.14 -34.99
N VAL A 135 23.46 -30.53 -34.82
CA VAL A 135 23.86 -31.91 -34.53
C VAL A 135 24.76 -31.95 -33.30
N PRO A 136 24.37 -32.64 -32.20
CA PRO A 136 23.11 -33.37 -32.03
C PRO A 136 21.91 -32.42 -31.85
N PRO A 137 20.69 -32.83 -32.27
CA PRO A 137 19.49 -32.05 -32.03
C PRO A 137 19.29 -31.77 -30.54
N ARG A 138 19.09 -30.51 -30.16
CA ARG A 138 18.79 -30.11 -28.79
C ARG A 138 17.86 -28.91 -28.76
N LEU A 139 17.31 -28.64 -27.58
CA LEU A 139 16.62 -27.38 -27.31
C LEU A 139 17.67 -26.28 -27.06
N PRO A 140 17.53 -25.10 -27.67
CA PRO A 140 18.58 -24.09 -27.67
C PRO A 140 18.73 -23.32 -26.35
N TYR A 141 17.65 -23.19 -25.55
CA TYR A 141 17.60 -22.29 -24.40
C TYR A 141 17.34 -23.03 -23.09
N LEU A 142 17.62 -22.36 -21.97
CA LEU A 142 17.34 -22.82 -20.60
C LEU A 142 16.53 -21.74 -19.87
N THR A 143 15.52 -22.17 -19.10
CA THR A 143 14.81 -21.34 -18.12
C THR A 143 14.88 -22.00 -16.75
N HIS A 144 14.45 -21.29 -15.71
CA HIS A 144 14.38 -21.86 -14.36
C HIS A 144 13.18 -22.81 -14.22
N GLY A 145 13.30 -23.78 -13.32
CA GLY A 145 12.13 -24.53 -12.84
C GLY A 145 11.30 -23.64 -11.91
N TYR A 146 9.98 -23.77 -11.98
CA TYR A 146 9.05 -23.10 -11.08
C TYR A 146 8.19 -24.13 -10.38
N PHE A 147 8.00 -23.96 -9.07
CA PHE A 147 7.07 -24.75 -8.28
C PHE A 147 6.40 -23.87 -7.22
N PHE A 148 5.26 -24.30 -6.74
CA PHE A 148 4.47 -23.51 -5.82
C PHE A 148 4.45 -24.10 -4.41
N SER A 149 4.37 -23.22 -3.42
CA SER A 149 4.21 -23.61 -2.03
C SER A 149 3.21 -22.71 -1.33
N PHE A 150 2.71 -23.17 -0.19
CA PHE A 150 1.82 -22.39 0.66
C PHE A 150 2.47 -22.18 2.02
N VAL A 151 2.29 -20.99 2.60
CA VAL A 151 2.78 -20.61 3.92
C VAL A 151 1.70 -19.83 4.66
N SER A 152 1.51 -20.08 5.97
CA SER A 152 0.61 -19.25 6.77
C SER A 152 1.19 -17.84 6.94
N ALA A 153 0.35 -16.82 7.12
CA ALA A 153 0.85 -15.46 7.36
C ALA A 153 1.73 -15.40 8.63
N SER A 154 1.33 -16.15 9.67
CA SER A 154 2.07 -16.20 10.94
C SER A 154 3.45 -16.86 10.82
N ASP A 155 3.61 -17.84 9.93
CA ASP A 155 4.91 -18.46 9.69
C ASP A 155 5.78 -17.59 8.79
N LEU A 156 5.17 -16.92 7.81
CA LEU A 156 5.87 -15.97 6.95
C LEU A 156 6.40 -14.77 7.74
N GLU A 157 5.67 -14.27 8.73
CA GLU A 157 6.13 -13.19 9.62
C GLU A 157 7.37 -13.60 10.43
N LYS A 158 7.40 -14.84 10.93
CA LYS A 158 8.52 -15.36 11.74
C LYS A 158 9.75 -15.71 10.91
N SER A 159 9.54 -16.35 9.76
CA SER A 159 10.63 -16.90 8.94
C SER A 159 11.13 -15.94 7.88
N GLY A 160 10.28 -15.02 7.40
CA GLY A 160 10.53 -14.19 6.23
C GLY A 160 10.52 -14.98 4.92
N LEU A 161 10.58 -14.26 3.80
CA LEU A 161 10.76 -14.88 2.49
C LEU A 161 12.20 -15.34 2.31
N THR A 162 12.39 -16.52 1.71
CA THR A 162 13.70 -16.90 1.18
C THR A 162 14.00 -16.15 -0.12
N GLY A 163 15.28 -16.14 -0.54
CA GLY A 163 15.74 -15.38 -1.71
C GLY A 163 15.01 -15.69 -3.02
N ASN A 164 14.63 -16.95 -3.24
CA ASN A 164 14.01 -17.47 -4.47
C ASN A 164 12.47 -17.51 -4.42
N GLN A 165 11.85 -16.94 -3.38
CA GLN A 165 10.41 -16.97 -3.17
C GLN A 165 9.76 -15.65 -3.48
N LEU A 166 8.56 -15.71 -4.05
CA LEU A 166 7.72 -14.53 -4.24
C LEU A 166 6.24 -14.86 -3.96
N PRO A 167 5.57 -14.10 -3.09
CA PRO A 167 4.12 -14.17 -2.92
C PRO A 167 3.36 -13.80 -4.19
N ILE A 168 2.34 -14.57 -4.54
CA ILE A 168 1.54 -14.38 -5.77
C ILE A 168 0.03 -14.38 -5.52
N ALA A 169 -0.43 -14.94 -4.40
CA ALA A 169 -1.81 -14.89 -3.96
C ALA A 169 -1.90 -14.97 -2.45
N LYS A 170 -3.00 -14.45 -1.92
CA LYS A 170 -3.41 -14.60 -0.53
C LYS A 170 -4.66 -15.47 -0.46
N ILE A 171 -4.64 -16.41 0.46
CA ILE A 171 -5.78 -17.28 0.80
C ILE A 171 -6.24 -16.87 2.19
N GLU A 172 -7.52 -16.65 2.34
CA GLU A 172 -8.13 -16.23 3.59
C GLU A 172 -9.30 -17.13 3.97
N LYS A 173 -9.64 -17.11 5.25
CA LYS A 173 -10.77 -17.85 5.78
C LYS A 173 -12.05 -17.05 5.60
N GLU A 174 -12.95 -17.58 4.79
CA GLU A 174 -14.27 -17.00 4.57
C GLU A 174 -15.35 -17.90 5.18
N GLY A 175 -15.82 -17.49 6.37
CA GLY A 175 -16.79 -18.25 7.16
C GLY A 175 -16.25 -19.62 7.62
N LYS A 176 -16.70 -20.70 6.96
CA LYS A 176 -16.24 -22.08 7.23
C LYS A 176 -15.29 -22.61 6.15
N GLY A 177 -15.08 -21.84 5.08
CA GLY A 177 -14.26 -22.22 3.94
C GLY A 177 -12.97 -21.40 3.85
N LEU A 178 -12.21 -21.70 2.80
CA LEU A 178 -11.09 -20.88 2.34
C LEU A 178 -11.50 -20.23 1.02
N SER A 179 -11.01 -19.03 0.75
CA SER A 179 -11.19 -18.35 -0.53
C SER A 179 -9.91 -17.60 -0.92
N VAL A 180 -9.79 -17.27 -2.20
CA VAL A 180 -8.69 -16.46 -2.73
C VAL A 180 -9.06 -14.98 -2.54
N ALA A 181 -8.22 -14.23 -1.85
CA ALA A 181 -8.42 -12.80 -1.64
C ALA A 181 -8.28 -12.05 -2.97
N THR A 182 -9.39 -11.52 -3.48
CA THR A 182 -9.46 -10.91 -4.83
C THR A 182 -8.89 -9.50 -4.90
N ASP A 183 -8.78 -8.82 -3.76
CA ASP A 183 -8.20 -7.49 -3.62
C ASP A 183 -6.73 -7.53 -3.21
N TYR A 184 -6.14 -8.72 -3.07
CA TYR A 184 -4.74 -8.89 -2.75
C TYR A 184 -3.85 -8.26 -3.82
N ILE A 185 -2.87 -7.46 -3.37
CA ILE A 185 -1.86 -6.85 -4.23
C ILE A 185 -0.49 -7.46 -3.87
N PRO A 186 0.12 -8.26 -4.77
CA PRO A 186 1.43 -8.85 -4.51
C PRO A 186 2.53 -7.78 -4.48
N PRO A 187 3.75 -8.14 -4.04
CA PRO A 187 4.90 -7.25 -4.16
C PRO A 187 5.04 -6.74 -5.59
N CYS A 188 5.22 -5.43 -5.74
CA CYS A 188 5.35 -4.75 -7.02
C CYS A 188 6.50 -3.75 -6.96
N THR A 189 7.34 -3.70 -8.00
CA THR A 189 8.49 -2.77 -8.04
C THR A 189 8.08 -1.36 -8.47
N THR A 190 6.98 -1.23 -9.20
CA THR A 190 6.40 0.04 -9.65
C THR A 190 4.87 0.01 -9.55
N LEU A 191 4.23 1.18 -9.56
CA LEU A 191 2.76 1.31 -9.56
C LEU A 191 2.13 0.71 -10.82
N GLY A 192 2.84 0.73 -11.96
CA GLY A 192 2.38 0.16 -13.23
C GLY A 192 2.37 -1.36 -13.29
N ALA A 193 2.84 -2.06 -12.26
CA ALA A 193 2.92 -3.53 -12.26
C ALA A 193 1.59 -4.22 -11.93
N HIS A 194 0.61 -3.48 -11.39
CA HIS A 194 -0.69 -4.00 -10.98
C HIS A 194 -1.82 -2.98 -11.20
N GLU A 195 -2.99 -3.42 -11.66
CA GLU A 195 -4.10 -2.52 -12.01
C GLU A 195 -4.61 -1.70 -10.82
N SER A 196 -4.79 -2.32 -9.66
CA SER A 196 -5.20 -1.60 -8.43
C SER A 196 -4.19 -0.53 -8.00
N LEU A 197 -2.91 -0.69 -8.32
CA LEU A 197 -1.88 0.32 -8.02
C LEU A 197 -1.92 1.49 -9.00
N ILE A 198 -2.26 1.24 -10.26
CA ILE A 198 -2.56 2.30 -11.24
C ILE A 198 -3.79 3.10 -10.79
N HIS A 199 -4.85 2.42 -10.32
CA HIS A 199 -6.01 3.11 -9.75
C HIS A 199 -5.63 3.98 -8.55
N PHE A 200 -4.89 3.41 -7.61
CA PHE A 200 -4.40 4.12 -6.43
C PHE A 200 -3.54 5.34 -6.78
N TYR A 201 -2.69 5.23 -7.81
CA TYR A 201 -1.95 6.38 -8.35
C TYR A 201 -2.89 7.50 -8.79
N ASN A 202 -3.90 7.19 -9.62
CA ASN A 202 -4.84 8.18 -10.13
C ASN A 202 -5.63 8.88 -9.02
N GLU A 203 -6.09 8.12 -8.02
CA GLU A 203 -6.77 8.67 -6.84
C GLU A 203 -5.85 9.57 -6.02
N SER A 204 -4.62 9.12 -5.77
CA SER A 204 -3.61 9.87 -5.01
C SER A 204 -3.20 11.16 -5.73
N GLU A 205 -2.99 11.10 -7.05
CA GLU A 205 -2.62 12.25 -7.86
C GLU A 205 -3.74 13.31 -7.86
N SER A 206 -4.99 12.87 -8.02
CA SER A 206 -6.17 13.72 -7.91
C SER A 206 -6.29 14.34 -6.52
N PHE A 207 -6.15 13.54 -5.46
CA PHE A 207 -6.17 13.98 -4.07
C PHE A 207 -5.13 15.08 -3.80
N LEU A 208 -3.88 14.88 -4.21
CA LEU A 208 -2.80 15.85 -3.99
C LEU A 208 -3.08 17.18 -4.71
N LYS A 209 -3.53 17.13 -5.97
CA LYS A 209 -3.89 18.34 -6.74
C LYS A 209 -5.07 19.08 -6.14
N MET A 210 -6.13 18.37 -5.76
CA MET A 210 -7.31 18.98 -5.16
C MET A 210 -6.98 19.60 -3.80
N THR A 211 -6.16 18.91 -3.00
CA THR A 211 -5.66 19.39 -1.71
C THR A 211 -4.83 20.66 -1.87
N GLU A 212 -3.93 20.74 -2.86
CA GLU A 212 -3.14 21.94 -3.13
C GLU A 212 -4.05 23.14 -3.45
N ARG A 213 -5.01 22.94 -4.36
CA ARG A 213 -6.00 23.96 -4.72
C ARG A 213 -6.82 24.40 -3.49
N ASN A 214 -7.33 23.45 -2.72
CA ASN A 214 -8.16 23.73 -1.56
C ASN A 214 -7.36 24.46 -0.46
N ALA A 215 -6.10 24.08 -0.24
CA ALA A 215 -5.22 24.77 0.70
C ALA A 215 -5.05 26.26 0.32
N ILE A 216 -4.77 26.56 -0.95
CA ILE A 216 -4.66 27.94 -1.44
C ILE A 216 -5.95 28.73 -1.20
N LEU A 217 -7.10 28.15 -1.56
CA LEU A 217 -8.41 28.81 -1.38
C LEU A 217 -8.71 29.09 0.11
N ILE A 218 -8.41 28.13 0.99
CA ILE A 218 -8.60 28.28 2.43
C ILE A 218 -7.69 29.39 2.99
N VAL A 219 -6.40 29.43 2.63
CA VAL A 219 -5.48 30.51 3.02
C VAL A 219 -6.02 31.87 2.56
N GLN A 220 -6.41 31.99 1.29
CA GLN A 220 -6.94 33.24 0.73
C GLN A 220 -8.18 33.72 1.47
N LYS A 221 -9.11 32.81 1.81
CA LYS A 221 -10.30 33.14 2.61
C LYS A 221 -9.93 33.68 3.98
N ILE A 222 -9.01 33.01 4.69
CA ILE A 222 -8.56 33.45 6.02
C ILE A 222 -7.89 34.83 5.94
N MET A 223 -7.02 35.06 4.95
CA MET A 223 -6.33 36.35 4.79
C MET A 223 -7.26 37.50 4.40
N SER A 224 -8.31 37.22 3.64
CA SER A 224 -9.27 38.24 3.19
C SER A 224 -10.16 38.78 4.32
N LYS A 225 -10.40 37.98 5.35
CA LYS A 225 -11.26 38.31 6.48
C LYS A 225 -10.40 38.38 7.74
N GLN A 226 -9.62 39.46 7.88
CA GLN A 226 -8.81 39.69 9.07
C GLN A 226 -9.68 39.66 10.32
N SER A 227 -9.45 38.67 11.16
CA SER A 227 -10.22 38.40 12.37
C SER A 227 -9.34 37.66 13.36
N ASP A 228 -9.42 38.03 14.63
CA ASP A 228 -8.78 37.31 15.72
C ASP A 228 -9.63 36.06 16.04
N ASN A 229 -9.32 34.94 15.37
CA ASN A 229 -10.04 33.68 15.51
C ASN A 229 -9.05 32.51 15.62
N PRO A 230 -8.97 31.86 16.81
CA PRO A 230 -8.01 30.78 17.03
C PRO A 230 -8.14 29.59 16.07
N ILE A 231 -9.35 29.29 15.58
CA ILE A 231 -9.60 28.22 14.59
C ILE A 231 -9.02 28.63 13.23
N ALA A 232 -9.21 29.88 12.83
CA ALA A 232 -8.67 30.39 11.57
C ALA A 232 -7.14 30.44 11.60
N ASP A 233 -6.54 30.83 12.73
CA ASP A 233 -5.09 30.85 12.90
C ASP A 233 -4.48 29.45 12.89
N ALA A 234 -5.09 28.50 13.61
CA ALA A 234 -4.65 27.10 13.62
C ALA A 234 -4.80 26.47 12.23
N MET A 235 -5.92 26.71 11.53
CA MET A 235 -6.11 26.21 10.17
C MET A 235 -5.11 26.84 9.21
N LYS A 236 -4.83 28.15 9.31
CA LYS A 236 -3.83 28.83 8.49
C LYS A 236 -2.46 28.18 8.62
N LEU A 237 -2.05 27.85 9.85
CA LEU A 237 -0.79 27.14 10.09
C LEU A 237 -0.76 25.79 9.35
N VAL A 238 -1.86 25.04 9.36
CA VAL A 238 -1.98 23.77 8.64
C VAL A 238 -1.84 23.95 7.13
N VAL A 239 -2.64 24.83 6.51
CA VAL A 239 -2.63 24.98 5.04
C VAL A 239 -1.35 25.62 4.51
N ASP A 240 -0.71 26.53 5.25
CA ASP A 240 0.59 27.10 4.88
C ASP A 240 1.69 26.03 4.79
N LYS A 241 1.75 25.11 5.77
CA LYS A 241 2.76 24.03 5.78
C LYS A 241 2.48 22.97 4.72
N ILE A 242 1.21 22.63 4.53
CA ILE A 242 0.78 21.66 3.53
C ILE A 242 1.08 22.14 2.11
N TYR A 243 0.74 23.39 1.78
CA TYR A 243 0.97 23.94 0.45
C TYR A 243 2.45 23.83 0.03
N VAL A 244 3.36 24.24 0.92
CA VAL A 244 4.81 24.18 0.64
C VAL A 244 5.26 22.74 0.42
N TYR A 245 4.72 21.78 1.17
CA TYR A 245 5.03 20.37 1.00
C TYR A 245 4.50 19.82 -0.35
N LEU A 246 3.24 20.12 -0.68
CA LEU A 246 2.60 19.65 -1.91
C LEU A 246 3.33 20.18 -3.16
N ALA A 247 3.71 21.46 -3.16
CA ALA A 247 4.47 22.07 -4.24
C ALA A 247 5.80 21.32 -4.55
N GLN A 248 6.39 20.66 -3.55
CA GLN A 248 7.61 19.86 -3.72
C GLN A 248 7.31 18.44 -4.25
N GLN A 249 6.20 17.83 -3.84
CA GLN A 249 5.92 16.42 -4.14
C GLN A 249 5.12 16.19 -5.42
N ILE A 250 4.19 17.10 -5.76
CA ILE A 250 3.29 16.91 -6.92
C ILE A 250 4.09 16.76 -8.22
N THR A 251 5.16 17.53 -8.40
CA THR A 251 6.02 17.43 -9.59
C THR A 251 6.66 16.05 -9.69
N LYS A 252 7.12 15.50 -8.56
CA LYS A 252 7.73 14.17 -8.52
C LYS A 252 6.71 13.07 -8.88
N VAL A 253 5.53 13.09 -8.24
CA VAL A 253 4.43 12.15 -8.53
C VAL A 253 4.03 12.22 -10.01
N LYS A 254 4.01 13.42 -10.58
CA LYS A 254 3.68 13.62 -11.98
C LYS A 254 4.78 13.15 -12.94
N TRP A 255 6.05 13.26 -12.58
CA TRP A 255 7.16 12.90 -13.49
C TRP A 255 7.49 11.43 -13.48
N GLU A 256 7.33 10.77 -12.32
CA GLU A 256 7.56 9.33 -12.22
C GLU A 256 6.32 8.52 -12.64
N GLU A 257 5.11 9.09 -12.57
CA GLU A 257 3.86 8.43 -12.95
C GLU A 257 3.76 6.99 -12.41
N HIS A 258 3.52 6.03 -13.30
CA HIS A 258 3.39 4.61 -12.98
C HIS A 258 4.75 3.93 -12.70
N ASP A 259 5.88 4.58 -12.97
CA ASP A 259 7.22 4.05 -12.67
C ASP A 259 7.62 4.26 -11.21
N MET A 260 6.92 5.11 -10.48
CA MET A 260 7.13 5.31 -9.04
C MET A 260 6.91 4.00 -8.29
N HIS A 261 7.72 3.76 -7.26
CA HIS A 261 7.54 2.60 -6.39
C HIS A 261 6.33 2.80 -5.43
N PRO A 262 5.48 1.79 -5.16
CA PRO A 262 4.28 1.96 -4.31
C PRO A 262 4.57 2.54 -2.91
N ARG A 263 5.60 2.04 -2.23
CA ARG A 263 6.12 2.60 -0.97
C ARG A 263 6.38 4.10 -1.01
N GLU A 264 6.87 4.61 -2.14
CA GLU A 264 7.28 6.01 -2.27
C GLU A 264 6.06 6.94 -2.35
N LEU A 265 5.03 6.55 -3.11
CA LEU A 265 3.75 7.25 -3.10
C LEU A 265 3.10 7.21 -1.72
N LEU A 266 3.11 6.05 -1.07
CA LEU A 266 2.63 5.91 0.32
C LEU A 266 3.42 6.82 1.28
N GLN A 267 4.74 6.90 1.14
CA GLN A 267 5.57 7.78 1.95
C GLN A 267 5.19 9.25 1.78
N ILE A 268 4.83 9.68 0.56
CA ILE A 268 4.36 11.04 0.29
C ILE A 268 3.06 11.31 1.07
N LEU A 269 2.10 10.38 1.03
CA LEU A 269 0.81 10.51 1.70
C LEU A 269 0.93 10.44 3.24
N VAL A 270 1.77 9.55 3.76
CA VAL A 270 2.07 9.47 5.20
C VAL A 270 2.79 10.72 5.70
N SER A 271 3.71 11.27 4.91
CA SER A 271 4.41 12.50 5.25
C SER A 271 3.47 13.72 5.23
N PHE A 272 2.54 13.76 4.26
CA PHE A 272 1.44 14.73 4.25
C PHE A 272 0.63 14.66 5.56
N ALA A 273 0.18 13.46 5.98
CA ALA A 273 -0.53 13.26 7.23
C ALA A 273 0.28 13.76 8.45
N ARG A 274 1.58 13.43 8.50
CA ARG A 274 2.48 13.87 9.58
C ARG A 274 2.61 15.40 9.64
N ILE A 275 2.73 16.07 8.50
CA ILE A 275 2.84 17.54 8.43
C ILE A 275 1.51 18.20 8.83
N PHE A 276 0.39 17.69 8.32
CA PHE A 276 -0.94 18.17 8.69
C PHE A 276 -1.11 18.07 10.21
N LYS A 277 -0.91 16.86 10.75
CA LYS A 277 -1.11 16.58 12.17
C LYS A 277 -0.17 17.41 13.05
N GLY A 278 1.12 17.45 12.69
CA GLY A 278 2.11 18.27 13.39
C GLY A 278 1.76 19.75 13.38
N SER A 279 1.19 20.27 12.29
CA SER A 279 0.74 21.67 12.21
C SER A 279 -0.44 21.95 13.14
N VAL A 280 -1.36 20.99 13.30
CA VAL A 280 -2.42 21.09 14.31
C VAL A 280 -1.83 21.05 15.73
N ASP A 281 -0.90 20.13 16.00
CA ASP A 281 -0.33 19.91 17.33
C ASP A 281 0.61 21.04 17.81
N ILE A 282 1.12 21.87 16.90
CA ILE A 282 1.87 23.10 17.25
C ILE A 282 0.94 24.17 17.86
N SER A 283 -0.36 24.12 17.55
CA SER A 283 -1.35 24.99 18.20
C SER A 283 -1.51 24.62 19.68
N SER A 284 -1.98 25.55 20.52
CA SER A 284 -2.25 25.21 21.93
C SER A 284 -3.24 24.03 22.04
N PRO A 285 -3.20 23.22 23.11
CA PRO A 285 -4.12 22.09 23.30
C PRO A 285 -5.60 22.48 23.11
N GLU A 286 -5.97 23.67 23.57
CA GLU A 286 -7.32 24.24 23.43
C GLU A 286 -7.64 24.55 21.96
N ASN A 287 -6.72 25.17 21.23
CA ASN A 287 -6.91 25.50 19.81
C ASN A 287 -7.01 24.25 18.94
N LYS A 288 -6.21 23.23 19.26
CA LYS A 288 -6.27 21.91 18.63
C LYS A 288 -7.64 21.26 18.82
N GLU A 289 -8.13 21.23 20.05
CA GLU A 289 -9.45 20.65 20.35
C GLU A 289 -10.57 21.42 19.64
N GLN A 290 -10.51 22.76 19.67
CA GLN A 290 -11.45 23.61 18.96
C GLN A 290 -11.43 23.38 17.43
N LEU A 291 -10.25 23.22 16.84
CA LEU A 291 -10.09 22.97 15.40
C LEU A 291 -10.67 21.61 15.00
N PHE A 292 -10.40 20.55 15.76
CA PHE A 292 -10.96 19.23 15.48
C PHE A 292 -12.46 19.15 15.72
N ASN A 293 -12.98 19.81 16.76
CA ASN A 293 -14.42 19.92 16.95
C ASN A 293 -15.07 20.69 15.80
N TYR A 294 -14.42 21.76 15.33
CA TYR A 294 -14.85 22.51 14.15
C TYR A 294 -14.89 21.64 12.89
N PHE A 295 -13.88 20.80 12.65
CA PHE A 295 -13.91 19.84 11.54
C PHE A 295 -15.10 18.90 11.63
N GLY A 296 -15.43 18.45 12.85
CA GLY A 296 -16.57 17.58 13.10
C GLY A 296 -17.92 18.18 12.76
N GLU A 297 -18.11 19.49 12.95
CA GLU A 297 -19.35 20.20 12.58
C GLU A 297 -19.68 20.10 11.07
N TRP A 298 -18.66 19.84 10.25
CA TRP A 298 -18.73 19.84 8.78
C TRP A 298 -18.57 18.45 8.15
N THR A 299 -18.19 17.44 8.92
CA THR A 299 -17.83 16.11 8.39
C THR A 299 -18.51 14.95 9.12
N ASP A 300 -19.40 15.20 10.07
CA ASP A 300 -20.06 14.15 10.89
C ASP A 300 -19.08 13.22 11.63
N LEU A 301 -17.81 13.64 11.77
CA LEU A 301 -16.77 12.95 12.54
C LEU A 301 -16.59 13.65 13.90
N LYS A 302 -16.15 12.93 14.92
CA LYS A 302 -15.76 13.53 16.19
C LYS A 302 -14.29 13.93 16.15
N GLY A 303 -13.88 14.86 17.01
CA GLY A 303 -12.48 15.27 17.09
C GLY A 303 -11.52 14.11 17.42
N GLY A 304 -11.97 13.15 18.23
CA GLY A 304 -11.21 11.91 18.50
C GLY A 304 -11.04 11.00 17.28
N ASP A 305 -11.96 11.05 16.31
CA ASP A 305 -11.86 10.25 15.08
C ASP A 305 -10.73 10.77 14.18
N TYR A 306 -10.55 12.09 14.13
CA TYR A 306 -9.40 12.72 13.44
C TYR A 306 -8.07 12.35 14.08
N GLU A 307 -7.99 12.38 15.41
CA GLU A 307 -6.79 11.92 16.13
C GLU A 307 -6.41 10.50 15.76
N LYS A 308 -7.39 9.61 15.79
CA LYS A 308 -7.20 8.21 15.43
C LYS A 308 -6.76 8.08 13.97
N LEU A 309 -7.46 8.76 13.05
CA LEU A 309 -7.15 8.74 11.62
C LEU A 309 -5.70 9.12 11.33
N PHE A 310 -5.22 10.23 11.91
CA PHE A 310 -3.82 10.64 11.74
C PHE A 310 -2.86 9.65 12.40
N THR A 311 -3.19 9.13 13.58
CA THR A 311 -2.35 8.16 14.29
C THR A 311 -2.18 6.86 13.50
N ASP A 312 -3.27 6.35 12.92
CA ASP A 312 -3.28 5.12 12.12
C ASP A 312 -2.38 5.27 10.88
N VAL A 313 -2.48 6.41 10.17
CA VAL A 313 -1.65 6.70 8.99
C VAL A 313 -0.19 6.94 9.34
N ILE A 314 0.08 7.72 10.39
CA ILE A 314 1.45 8.11 10.78
C ILE A 314 2.28 6.92 11.25
N ASN A 315 1.63 5.91 11.83
CA ASN A 315 2.25 4.69 12.32
C ASN A 315 2.16 3.52 11.34
N LEU A 316 1.64 3.76 10.12
CA LEU A 316 1.53 2.76 9.08
C LEU A 316 2.91 2.17 8.76
N GLN A 317 3.02 0.84 8.86
CA GLN A 317 4.21 0.11 8.45
C GLN A 317 4.01 -0.44 7.04
N TYR A 318 4.95 -0.18 6.14
CA TYR A 318 4.87 -0.69 4.78
C TYR A 318 5.01 -2.21 4.75
N ASN A 319 3.94 -2.89 4.34
CA ASN A 319 3.89 -4.33 4.11
C ASN A 319 4.03 -4.57 2.61
N HIS A 320 5.21 -4.97 2.17
CA HIS A 320 5.45 -5.21 0.75
C HIS A 320 4.85 -6.53 0.27
N ASN A 321 4.60 -7.48 1.18
CA ASN A 321 4.02 -8.79 0.84
C ASN A 321 2.51 -8.70 0.62
N ASP A 322 1.85 -7.68 1.17
CA ASP A 322 0.44 -7.36 0.94
C ASP A 322 0.29 -5.84 0.91
N VAL A 323 0.40 -5.25 -0.30
CA VAL A 323 0.37 -3.79 -0.44
C VAL A 323 -1.02 -3.24 -0.17
N ASN A 324 -2.07 -4.05 -0.36
CA ASN A 324 -3.47 -3.63 -0.22
C ASN A 324 -3.79 -3.19 1.21
N GLU A 325 -3.23 -3.86 2.22
CA GLU A 325 -3.36 -3.47 3.64
C GLU A 325 -2.96 -2.02 3.87
N ASN A 326 -1.90 -1.56 3.20
CA ASN A 326 -1.47 -0.16 3.29
C ASN A 326 -2.42 0.78 2.54
N LEU A 327 -2.90 0.37 1.36
CA LEU A 327 -3.79 1.21 0.56
C LEU A 327 -5.13 1.46 1.26
N GLN A 328 -5.69 0.47 1.93
CA GLN A 328 -6.96 0.60 2.65
C GLN A 328 -6.91 1.72 3.71
N VAL A 329 -5.84 1.76 4.52
CA VAL A 329 -5.66 2.80 5.55
C VAL A 329 -5.52 4.19 4.92
N ILE A 330 -4.73 4.29 3.84
CA ILE A 330 -4.47 5.56 3.16
C ILE A 330 -5.70 6.08 2.40
N ASN A 331 -6.49 5.20 1.78
CA ASN A 331 -7.70 5.59 1.05
C ASN A 331 -8.74 6.22 1.98
N VAL A 332 -8.96 5.62 3.16
CA VAL A 332 -9.87 6.20 4.18
C VAL A 332 -9.39 7.59 4.62
N PHE A 333 -8.08 7.76 4.78
CA PHE A 333 -7.48 9.06 5.09
C PHE A 333 -7.68 10.09 3.98
N MET A 334 -7.33 9.75 2.74
CA MET A 334 -7.47 10.65 1.59
C MET A 334 -8.92 11.11 1.42
N GLN A 335 -9.87 10.19 1.46
CA GLN A 335 -11.31 10.51 1.33
C GLN A 335 -11.79 11.44 2.45
N THR A 336 -11.34 11.20 3.69
CA THR A 336 -11.75 12.02 4.83
C THR A 336 -11.17 13.44 4.75
N ILE A 337 -9.90 13.57 4.41
CA ILE A 337 -9.24 14.88 4.30
C ILE A 337 -9.73 15.66 3.07
N ASP A 338 -9.93 14.99 1.94
CA ASP A 338 -10.47 15.63 0.74
C ASP A 338 -11.87 16.21 1.00
N ARG A 339 -12.74 15.42 1.65
CA ARG A 339 -14.08 15.87 2.06
C ARG A 339 -13.99 17.08 2.99
N LEU A 340 -13.13 17.01 4.02
CA LEU A 340 -12.93 18.11 4.97
C LEU A 340 -12.51 19.40 4.24
N LEU A 341 -11.43 19.35 3.47
CA LEU A 341 -10.88 20.53 2.81
C LEU A 341 -11.87 21.09 1.79
N THR A 342 -12.57 20.23 1.05
CA THR A 342 -13.61 20.64 0.11
C THR A 342 -14.72 21.40 0.82
N VAL A 343 -15.26 20.91 1.94
CA VAL A 343 -16.30 21.63 2.70
C VAL A 343 -15.77 22.97 3.24
N LEU A 344 -14.52 23.02 3.72
CA LEU A 344 -13.91 24.26 4.18
C LEU A 344 -13.72 25.29 3.06
N THR A 345 -13.60 24.89 1.79
CA THR A 345 -13.63 25.85 0.68
C THR A 345 -15.02 26.43 0.43
N GLN A 346 -16.10 25.81 0.92
CA GLN A 346 -17.48 26.24 0.70
C GLN A 346 -17.99 27.15 1.81
N VAL A 347 -17.44 27.07 3.02
CA VAL A 347 -17.87 27.95 4.12
C VAL A 347 -17.51 29.41 3.85
N ASP A 348 -18.41 30.31 4.24
CA ASP A 348 -18.19 31.76 4.04
C ASP A 348 -17.02 32.28 4.86
N TYR A 349 -16.80 31.73 6.06
CA TYR A 349 -15.79 32.18 6.99
C TYR A 349 -15.28 31.01 7.84
N ILE A 350 -13.97 30.76 7.76
CA ILE A 350 -13.30 29.72 8.54
C ILE A 350 -13.32 30.13 10.01
N GLY A 351 -13.76 29.21 10.88
CA GLY A 351 -13.92 29.47 12.31
C GLY A 351 -15.29 30.03 12.72
N LYS A 352 -16.23 30.25 11.79
CA LYS A 352 -17.65 30.40 12.15
C LYS A 352 -18.23 29.03 12.46
N ARG A 353 -18.70 28.81 13.69
CA ARG A 353 -19.47 27.59 14.00
C ARG A 353 -20.75 27.55 13.20
N ARG A 354 -21.22 26.34 12.87
CA ARG A 354 -22.48 26.14 12.13
C ARG A 354 -23.63 26.71 12.96
N ASP A 355 -24.42 27.61 12.39
CA ASP A 355 -25.60 28.20 13.05
C ASP A 355 -26.63 27.08 13.33
N MET A 356 -26.53 26.42 14.49
CA MET A 356 -27.63 25.63 15.03
C MET A 356 -28.64 26.64 15.55
N GLY A 357 -29.72 26.87 14.78
CA GLY A 357 -30.81 27.74 15.18
C GLY A 357 -31.18 27.50 16.65
N ILE A 358 -31.09 28.54 17.47
CA ILE A 358 -31.38 28.48 18.89
C ILE A 358 -32.86 28.09 19.04
N PHE A 359 -33.13 26.82 19.38
CA PHE A 359 -34.45 26.42 19.88
C PHE A 359 -34.50 26.78 21.37
N VAL A 360 -35.03 27.96 21.65
CA VAL A 360 -35.46 28.33 23.00
C VAL A 360 -36.69 27.49 23.32
N ASN A 361 -36.52 26.41 24.08
CA ASN A 361 -37.65 25.84 24.81
C ASN A 361 -37.98 26.81 25.94
N GLU A 362 -38.96 27.68 25.70
CA GLU A 362 -39.63 28.41 26.77
C GLU A 362 -40.33 27.37 27.66
N ASN A 363 -39.65 26.98 28.75
CA ASN A 363 -40.33 26.35 29.86
C ASN A 363 -41.28 27.39 30.44
N ILE A 364 -42.56 27.30 30.08
CA ILE A 364 -43.65 28.03 30.71
C ILE A 364 -43.62 27.63 32.18
N VAL A 365 -43.12 28.53 33.03
CA VAL A 365 -43.24 28.40 34.47
C VAL A 365 -44.72 28.61 34.79
N GLU A 366 -45.45 27.53 35.05
CA GLU A 366 -46.79 27.63 35.62
C GLU A 366 -46.70 28.34 36.98
N GLU A 367 -47.21 29.57 37.03
CA GLU A 367 -47.43 30.29 38.28
C GLU A 367 -48.39 29.48 39.16
N LYS A 368 -47.87 28.94 40.27
CA LYS A 368 -48.70 28.34 41.30
C LYS A 368 -49.67 29.38 41.87
N PRO A 369 -50.98 29.08 41.99
CA PRO A 369 -51.94 30.04 42.48
C PRO A 369 -51.70 30.34 43.96
N ARG A 370 -51.66 31.65 44.27
CA ARG A 370 -51.66 32.20 45.63
C ARG A 370 -52.88 31.69 46.40
N LYS A 371 -52.67 30.91 47.46
CA LYS A 371 -53.68 30.70 48.51
C LYS A 371 -53.61 31.86 49.51
N SER A 372 -54.64 32.69 49.51
CA SER A 372 -54.87 33.70 50.54
C SER A 372 -55.66 33.14 51.73
N ARG A 373 -55.07 33.30 52.92
CA ARG A 373 -55.63 33.66 54.24
C ARG A 373 -56.75 32.81 54.92
N GLY A 374 -56.43 32.46 56.17
CA GLY A 374 -57.31 32.36 57.34
C GLY A 374 -56.54 31.74 58.51
N THR A 375 -55.93 32.53 59.43
CA THR A 375 -56.37 32.79 60.83
C THR A 375 -56.48 31.53 61.71
N SER A 376 -56.02 31.39 62.95
CA SER A 376 -55.44 32.26 63.99
C SER A 376 -55.13 31.36 65.22
N PHE A 377 -54.39 31.89 66.21
CA PHE A 377 -54.28 31.51 67.64
C PHE A 377 -53.23 30.46 68.12
N LEU A 378 -52.12 31.01 68.64
CA LEU A 378 -51.56 30.99 70.03
C LEU A 378 -51.51 29.72 70.92
N ALA A 379 -50.44 29.74 71.73
CA ALA A 379 -50.09 29.02 72.98
C ALA A 379 -49.45 27.64 72.77
N GLU A 380 -48.30 27.31 73.37
CA GLU A 380 -47.53 27.85 74.51
C GLU A 380 -46.05 27.55 74.31
#